data_AF-A0A0S6XPW3-F1
#
_entry.id   AF-A0A0S6XPW3-F1
#
_cell.length_a   1.000
_cell.length_b   1.000
_cell.length_c   1.000
_cell.angle_alpha   90.00
_cell.angle_beta   90.00
_cell.angle_gamma   90.00
#
_symmetry.space_group_name_H-M   'P 1'
#
loop_
_entity.id
_entity.type
_entity.pdbx_description
1 polymer ?
#
loop_
_entity_poly.entity_id
_entity_poly.type
_entity_poly.pdbx_seq_one_letter_code
_entity_poly.pdbx_strand_id
1 'polypeptide(L)'
;MRSRGTSSRDLDYDHVLKNQNYAMKSTYQSTLRRRVAACTMQENEGPNGNSPSTGKKRMPKACGSCRQSKVRCDEVRPACGRCHSMQKACVYAERPKTAEEIRIQELEDEVMLLRQQLQTYAAQNM
;
A
#
# COMPACT_ATOMS: atom_id res chain seq x y z
N MET A 1 -37.16 3.61 35.95
CA MET A 1 -36.11 2.78 35.35
C MET A 1 -36.74 1.92 34.26
N ARG A 2 -36.56 2.27 32.97
CA ARG A 2 -36.99 1.43 31.84
C ARG A 2 -35.75 1.05 31.04
N SER A 3 -35.32 -0.19 31.22
CA SER A 3 -34.24 -0.82 30.46
C SER A 3 -34.68 -0.92 29.01
N ARG A 4 -34.04 -0.16 28.10
CA ARG A 4 -34.19 -0.38 26.66
C ARG A 4 -33.25 -1.50 26.27
N GLY A 5 -33.80 -2.71 26.12
CA GLY A 5 -33.09 -3.85 25.57
C GLY A 5 -32.62 -3.52 24.15
N THR A 6 -31.33 -3.75 23.89
CA THR A 6 -30.79 -3.78 22.54
C THR A 6 -31.52 -4.88 21.78
N SER A 7 -32.20 -4.51 20.69
CA SER A 7 -33.04 -5.44 19.94
C SER A 7 -32.16 -6.47 19.23
N SER A 8 -32.59 -7.74 19.23
CA SER A 8 -31.90 -8.87 18.59
C SER A 8 -31.54 -8.64 17.10
N ARG A 9 -32.18 -7.68 16.44
CA ARG A 9 -31.91 -7.34 15.03
C ARG A 9 -30.58 -6.61 14.80
N ASP A 10 -30.03 -5.96 15.82
CA ASP A 10 -28.79 -5.18 15.69
C ASP A 10 -27.53 -6.07 15.67
N LEU A 11 -27.59 -7.27 16.27
CA LEU A 11 -26.51 -8.25 16.23
C LEU A 11 -26.40 -8.99 14.88
N ASP A 12 -27.52 -9.08 14.14
CA ASP A 12 -27.55 -9.72 12.81
C ASP A 12 -26.88 -8.84 11.74
N TYR A 13 -27.06 -7.51 11.81
CA TYR A 13 -26.48 -6.59 10.81
C TYR A 13 -24.95 -6.59 10.84
N ASP A 14 -24.40 -6.57 12.04
CA ASP A 14 -22.96 -6.51 12.28
C ASP A 14 -22.28 -7.85 11.92
N HIS A 15 -23.02 -8.97 11.97
CA HIS A 15 -22.55 -10.31 11.55
C HIS A 15 -22.61 -10.51 10.02
N VAL A 16 -23.67 -10.04 9.34
CA VAL A 16 -23.83 -10.16 7.88
C VAL A 16 -22.79 -9.30 7.12
N LEU A 17 -22.51 -8.08 7.58
CA LEU A 17 -21.50 -7.20 6.99
C LEU A 17 -20.08 -7.74 7.17
N LYS A 18 -19.78 -8.35 8.32
CA LYS A 18 -18.47 -8.98 8.57
C LYS A 18 -18.26 -10.21 7.69
N ASN A 19 -19.29 -11.03 7.47
CA ASN A 19 -19.19 -12.22 6.60
C ASN A 19 -19.04 -11.88 5.11
N GLN A 20 -19.76 -10.87 4.58
CA GLN A 20 -19.57 -10.42 3.19
C GLN A 20 -18.19 -9.77 2.99
N ASN A 21 -17.70 -8.99 3.97
CA ASN A 21 -16.35 -8.42 3.93
C ASN A 21 -15.25 -9.49 4.04
N TYR A 22 -15.46 -10.55 4.82
CA TYR A 22 -14.49 -11.64 4.98
C TYR A 22 -14.36 -12.49 3.70
N ALA A 23 -15.47 -12.78 3.03
CA ALA A 23 -15.48 -13.48 1.75
C ALA A 23 -14.76 -12.69 0.64
N MET A 24 -15.00 -11.37 0.55
CA MET A 24 -14.33 -10.48 -0.42
C MET A 24 -12.82 -10.28 -0.12
N LYS A 25 -12.42 -10.18 1.16
CA LYS A 25 -11.00 -10.07 1.54
C LYS A 25 -10.22 -11.37 1.31
N SER A 26 -10.88 -12.53 1.47
CA SER A 26 -10.29 -13.86 1.23
C SER A 26 -10.01 -14.13 -0.26
N THR A 27 -10.94 -13.77 -1.14
CA THR A 27 -10.75 -13.86 -2.61
C THR A 27 -9.71 -12.84 -3.11
N TYR A 28 -9.66 -11.65 -2.51
CA TYR A 28 -8.62 -10.65 -2.78
C TYR A 28 -7.21 -11.14 -2.39
N GLN A 29 -7.03 -11.70 -1.19
CA GLN A 29 -5.73 -12.24 -0.75
C GLN A 29 -5.27 -13.45 -1.59
N SER A 30 -6.20 -14.30 -2.05
CA SER A 30 -5.88 -15.48 -2.87
C SER A 30 -5.55 -15.15 -4.34
N THR A 31 -6.21 -14.15 -4.93
CA THR A 31 -5.93 -13.67 -6.30
C THR A 31 -4.62 -12.89 -6.39
N LEU A 32 -4.27 -12.10 -5.37
CA LEU A 32 -2.96 -11.45 -5.23
C LEU A 32 -1.81 -12.47 -5.19
N ARG A 33 -1.96 -13.58 -4.46
CA ARG A 33 -0.95 -14.66 -4.40
C ARG A 33 -0.76 -15.34 -5.76
N ARG A 34 -1.81 -15.49 -6.58
CA ARG A 34 -1.72 -16.08 -7.92
C ARG A 34 -1.04 -15.18 -8.96
N ARG A 35 -1.26 -13.86 -8.93
CA ARG A 35 -0.61 -12.91 -9.87
C ARG A 35 0.92 -12.85 -9.69
N VAL A 36 1.42 -13.04 -8.47
CA VAL A 36 2.87 -13.04 -8.17
C VAL A 36 3.57 -14.31 -8.69
N ALA A 37 2.85 -15.43 -8.85
CA ALA A 37 3.43 -16.69 -9.31
C ALA A 37 3.68 -16.75 -10.84
N ALA A 38 3.01 -15.91 -11.63
CA ALA A 38 3.01 -16.04 -13.10
C ALA A 38 4.22 -15.38 -13.82
N CYS A 39 5.18 -14.77 -13.11
CA CYS A 39 6.20 -13.92 -13.74
C CYS A 39 7.65 -14.17 -13.27
N THR A 40 8.08 -15.43 -13.10
CA THR A 40 9.50 -15.73 -12.82
C THR A 40 10.13 -16.65 -13.87
N MET A 41 10.84 -16.08 -14.83
CA MET A 41 11.85 -16.75 -15.66
C MET A 41 13.16 -15.93 -15.63
N GLN A 42 14.24 -16.60 -15.20
CA GLN A 42 15.70 -16.46 -15.47
C GLN A 42 16.42 -15.11 -15.30
N GLU A 43 17.70 -15.00 -14.94
CA GLU A 43 18.82 -15.80 -14.38
C GLU A 43 19.94 -14.74 -14.19
N ASN A 44 20.89 -14.91 -13.25
CA ASN A 44 22.29 -14.43 -13.39
C ASN A 44 23.11 -14.85 -12.15
N GLU A 45 24.18 -15.59 -12.44
CA GLU A 45 25.08 -16.35 -11.59
C GLU A 45 25.97 -15.50 -10.65
N GLY A 46 26.24 -16.03 -9.46
CA GLY A 46 27.30 -15.55 -8.55
C GLY A 46 27.36 -16.44 -7.30
N PRO A 47 28.51 -17.06 -6.96
CA PRO A 47 28.55 -18.08 -5.93
C PRO A 47 28.79 -17.49 -4.53
N ASN A 48 28.31 -18.25 -3.55
CA ASN A 48 28.76 -18.34 -2.16
C ASN A 48 27.89 -17.64 -1.09
N GLY A 49 27.31 -18.46 -0.20
CA GLY A 49 26.60 -18.02 0.99
C GLY A 49 25.44 -18.93 1.39
N ASN A 50 25.75 -20.04 2.06
CA ASN A 50 24.83 -21.04 2.57
C ASN A 50 23.84 -20.43 3.59
N SER A 51 22.53 -20.41 3.31
CA SER A 51 21.46 -20.27 4.32
C SER A 51 20.08 -20.66 3.74
N PRO A 52 19.33 -21.58 4.37
CA PRO A 52 18.03 -22.01 3.88
C PRO A 52 16.91 -21.05 4.31
N SER A 53 16.01 -20.78 3.39
CA SER A 53 14.67 -20.17 3.57
C SER A 53 14.61 -18.75 4.15
N THR A 54 14.22 -17.79 3.32
CA THR A 54 13.05 -16.89 3.52
C THR A 54 13.08 -15.78 2.47
N GLY A 55 11.94 -15.62 1.78
CA GLY A 55 11.58 -14.57 0.81
C GLY A 55 12.68 -13.71 0.20
N LYS A 56 12.84 -13.77 -1.14
CA LYS A 56 13.65 -12.85 -1.94
C LYS A 56 13.54 -11.42 -1.39
N LYS A 57 14.57 -10.94 -0.69
CA LYS A 57 14.64 -9.58 -0.15
C LYS A 57 14.51 -8.65 -1.35
N ARG A 58 13.40 -7.91 -1.41
CA ARG A 58 13.17 -6.92 -2.47
C ARG A 58 14.40 -6.03 -2.53
N MET A 59 14.98 -5.89 -3.73
CA MET A 59 16.20 -5.11 -3.86
C MET A 59 15.95 -3.68 -3.38
N PRO A 60 16.93 -3.08 -2.68
CA PRO A 60 16.86 -1.70 -2.23
C PRO A 60 16.48 -0.75 -3.37
N LYS A 61 15.59 0.22 -3.09
CA LYS A 61 15.26 1.33 -3.99
C LYS A 61 16.48 2.26 -4.13
N ALA A 62 17.35 1.96 -5.10
CA ALA A 62 18.42 2.85 -5.50
C ALA A 62 17.92 4.27 -5.87
N CYS A 63 18.75 5.28 -5.64
CA CYS A 63 18.48 6.65 -6.09
C CYS A 63 18.53 6.75 -7.63
N GLY A 64 18.00 7.81 -8.22
CA GLY A 64 17.93 8.03 -9.66
C GLY A 64 19.30 7.97 -10.34
N SER A 65 20.35 8.56 -9.73
CA SER A 65 21.71 8.53 -10.27
C SER A 65 22.31 7.12 -10.29
N CYS A 66 22.15 6.36 -9.19
CA CYS A 66 22.61 4.97 -9.12
C CYS A 66 21.80 4.04 -10.04
N ARG A 67 20.49 4.29 -10.20
CA ARG A 67 19.64 3.57 -11.17
C ARG A 67 20.13 3.78 -12.60
N GLN A 68 20.34 5.03 -12.98
CA GLN A 68 20.81 5.36 -14.33
C GLN A 68 22.22 4.80 -14.60
N SER A 69 23.06 4.78 -13.56
CA SER A 69 24.41 4.21 -13.64
C SER A 69 24.46 2.68 -13.46
N LYS A 70 23.32 2.00 -13.23
CA LYS A 70 23.20 0.55 -12.97
C LYS A 70 24.16 0.01 -11.90
N VAL A 71 24.27 0.75 -10.79
CA VAL A 71 25.21 0.44 -9.69
C VAL A 71 24.48 0.28 -8.37
N ARG A 72 25.12 -0.41 -7.42
CA ARG A 72 24.61 -0.54 -6.06
C ARG A 72 24.49 0.85 -5.40
N CYS A 73 23.40 1.08 -4.70
CA CYS A 73 23.13 2.29 -3.94
C CYS A 73 23.09 1.94 -2.45
N ASP A 74 23.75 2.75 -1.62
CA ASP A 74 23.83 2.52 -0.17
C ASP A 74 22.62 3.08 0.60
N GLU A 75 21.66 3.69 -0.10
CA GLU A 75 20.38 4.19 0.42
C GLU A 75 20.43 5.20 1.58
N VAL A 76 21.61 5.65 2.00
CA VAL A 76 21.78 6.67 3.03
C VAL A 76 21.01 7.94 2.64
N ARG A 77 20.24 8.49 3.57
CA ARG A 77 19.53 9.76 3.43
C ARG A 77 20.31 10.86 4.14
N PRO A 78 20.42 12.09 3.60
CA PRO A 78 19.72 12.62 2.43
C PRO A 78 20.35 12.26 1.06
N ALA A 79 21.62 11.85 1.02
CA ALA A 79 22.31 11.41 -0.20
C ALA A 79 23.10 10.13 0.05
N CYS A 80 23.09 9.20 -0.92
CA CYS A 80 23.88 7.98 -0.81
C CYS A 80 25.39 8.27 -0.94
N GLY A 81 26.23 7.42 -0.36
CA GLY A 81 27.69 7.64 -0.26
C GLY A 81 28.36 7.94 -1.61
N ARG A 82 27.99 7.21 -2.66
CA ARG A 82 28.47 7.46 -4.02
C ARG A 82 28.05 8.81 -4.59
N CYS A 83 26.79 9.20 -4.42
CA CYS A 83 26.34 10.50 -4.92
C CYS A 83 26.98 11.65 -4.14
N HIS A 84 27.20 11.46 -2.83
CA HIS A 84 27.92 12.42 -2.00
C HIS A 84 29.38 12.58 -2.45
N SER A 85 30.10 11.48 -2.66
CA SER A 85 31.50 11.51 -3.10
C SER A 85 31.68 12.08 -4.51
N MET A 86 30.72 11.83 -5.41
CA MET A 86 30.73 12.37 -6.77
C MET A 86 30.10 13.75 -6.89
N GLN A 87 29.59 14.34 -5.79
CA GLN A 87 28.85 15.60 -5.78
C GLN A 87 27.72 15.65 -6.84
N LYS A 88 27.03 14.52 -7.04
CA LYS A 88 25.91 14.40 -7.99
C LYS A 88 24.57 14.54 -7.29
N ALA A 89 23.55 14.98 -8.04
CA ALA A 89 22.18 15.02 -7.57
C ALA A 89 21.68 13.61 -7.17
N CYS A 90 21.39 13.43 -5.88
CA CYS A 90 20.88 12.17 -5.32
C CYS A 90 19.38 12.26 -5.09
N VAL A 91 18.59 12.05 -6.15
CA VAL A 91 17.12 12.12 -6.05
C VAL A 91 16.53 10.72 -6.01
N TYR A 92 15.76 10.42 -4.97
CA TYR A 92 14.91 9.24 -4.94
C TYR A 92 13.58 9.62 -5.58
N ALA A 93 13.38 9.26 -6.85
CA ALA A 93 12.13 9.55 -7.54
C ALA A 93 10.97 8.83 -6.85
N GLU A 94 9.91 9.58 -6.54
CA GLU A 94 8.64 9.02 -6.17
C GLU A 94 8.02 8.35 -7.40
N ARG A 95 7.35 7.22 -7.19
CA ARG A 95 6.63 6.57 -8.28
C ARG A 95 5.39 7.40 -8.62
N PRO A 96 4.99 7.49 -9.90
CA PRO A 96 3.69 8.03 -10.23
C PRO A 96 2.59 7.23 -9.49
N LYS A 97 1.54 7.93 -9.06
CA LYS A 97 0.36 7.30 -8.48
C LYS A 97 -0.26 6.36 -9.51
N THR A 98 -0.68 5.16 -9.10
CA THR A 98 -1.41 4.25 -9.99
C THR A 98 -2.83 4.77 -10.23
N ALA A 99 -3.50 4.26 -11.27
CA ALA A 99 -4.89 4.59 -11.53
C ALA A 99 -5.81 4.22 -10.35
N GLU A 100 -5.52 3.13 -9.64
CA GLU A 100 -6.27 2.78 -8.43
C GLU A 100 -6.04 3.79 -7.31
N GLU A 101 -4.80 4.26 -7.12
CA GLU A 101 -4.48 5.25 -6.08
C GLU A 101 -5.12 6.61 -6.36
N ILE A 102 -5.19 7.01 -7.63
CA ILE A 102 -5.91 8.21 -8.05
C ILE A 102 -7.40 8.06 -7.73
N ARG A 103 -8.02 6.94 -8.13
CA ARG A 103 -9.43 6.68 -7.85
C ARG A 103 -9.71 6.65 -6.35
N ILE A 104 -8.83 6.06 -5.54
CA ILE A 104 -8.98 6.05 -4.08
C ILE A 104 -8.94 7.47 -3.53
N GLN A 105 -7.98 8.29 -3.97
CA GLN A 105 -7.89 9.69 -3.55
C GLN A 105 -9.17 10.47 -3.88
N GLU A 106 -9.67 10.35 -5.11
CA GLU A 106 -10.89 11.03 -5.55
C GLU A 106 -12.11 10.62 -4.70
N LEU A 107 -12.23 9.32 -4.40
CA LEU A 107 -13.30 8.81 -3.52
C LEU A 107 -13.15 9.31 -2.09
N GLU A 108 -11.93 9.39 -1.55
CA GLU A 108 -11.66 9.92 -0.21
C GLU A 108 -12.05 11.40 -0.12
N ASP A 109 -11.72 12.19 -1.15
CA ASP A 109 -12.06 13.60 -1.24
C ASP A 109 -13.57 13.82 -1.35
N GLU A 110 -14.26 13.01 -2.17
CA GLU A 110 -15.73 13.05 -2.29
C GLU A 110 -16.41 12.70 -0.96
N VAL A 111 -15.94 11.66 -0.26
CA VAL A 111 -16.46 11.29 1.06
C VAL A 111 -16.25 12.41 2.07
N MET A 112 -15.11 13.09 2.04
CA MET A 112 -14.83 14.24 2.91
C MET A 112 -15.83 15.37 2.66
N LEU A 113 -16.05 15.72 1.39
CA LEU A 113 -16.97 16.77 0.99
C LEU A 113 -18.41 16.46 1.42
N LEU A 114 -18.91 15.26 1.15
CA LEU A 114 -20.27 14.85 1.51
C LEU A 114 -20.48 14.88 3.03
N ARG A 115 -19.49 14.42 3.81
CA ARG A 115 -19.55 14.50 5.27
C ARG A 115 -19.64 15.94 5.76
N GLN A 116 -18.86 16.85 5.18
CA GLN A 116 -18.92 18.27 5.52
C GLN A 116 -20.29 18.86 5.18
N GLN A 117 -20.83 18.57 3.98
CA GLN A 117 -22.16 19.03 3.59
C GLN A 117 -23.24 18.56 4.56
N LEU A 118 -23.21 17.29 4.96
CA LEU A 118 -24.14 16.75 5.96
C LEU A 118 -24.01 17.45 7.32
N GLN A 119 -22.80 17.76 7.77
CA GLN A 119 -22.59 18.54 8.99
C GLN A 119 -23.17 19.94 8.88
N THR A 120 -22.94 20.61 7.75
CA THR A 120 -23.51 21.96 7.53
C THR A 120 -25.03 21.92 7.47
N TYR A 121 -25.61 20.93 6.81
CA TYR A 121 -27.06 20.76 6.75
C TYR A 121 -27.64 20.47 8.13
N ALA A 122 -26.99 19.61 8.92
CA ALA A 122 -27.40 19.35 10.29
C ALA A 122 -27.34 20.62 11.15
N ALA A 123 -26.28 21.43 11.02
CA ALA A 123 -26.13 22.68 11.76
C ALA A 123 -27.12 23.78 11.33
N GLN A 124 -27.58 23.77 10.08
CA GLN A 124 -28.56 24.72 9.55
C GLN A 124 -30.00 24.36 9.93
N ASN A 125 -30.28 23.08 10.22
CA ASN A 125 -31.63 22.56 10.51
C ASN A 125 -31.81 22.15 11.99
N MET A 126 -30.91 22.60 12.87
CA MET A 126 -31.06 22.59 14.33
C MET A 126 -31.23 24.01 14.83
#